data_AF-A0A660N4T2-F1
#
_entry.id   AF-A0A660N4T2-F1
#
_cell.length_a   1.000
_cell.length_b   1.000
_cell.length_c   1.000
_cell.angle_alpha   90.00
_cell.angle_beta   90.00
_cell.angle_gamma   90.00
#
_symmetry.space_group_name_H-M   'P 1'
#
loop_
_entity.id
_entity.type
_entity.pdbx_description
1 polymer ?
#
loop_
_entity_poly.entity_id
_entity_poly.type
_entity_poly.pdbx_seq_one_letter_code
_entity_poly.pdbx_strand_id
1 'polypeptide(L)'
;KATADSATALGKGSKADSQYATAVGLDAHANGNSAVAMGSGAATTGNSAVAVGNDAKAMQDDASAFGHNAKAQGTRATALGYEATAQTAGDMAFGQGANAQGRSSVNGTAANTITNETYGPAMAQGAFANATGRNAIAIGNNAKAQGTTADGTVNDVIAIGGNSTASGNRAVALGYKATAGAAGQVAIGETTGNTNSQNAVFIGKSAGSNNTSTTGNTSGIAIGNGAGTGMKGGTENVAIGTSAGTAVNGNTNYAIGSRAGQTVTGADNYAMGIEAGQRVTGSQNATFGYHSGTDIAGNSNSAFGRDAGKNIVGSQNLALGAYAGQYTGATGTAVENNIAIGTNANKFAAGSELTTSGNTAIGANSVAKGGNSLALGTGATSSLQNAVAVGANSNTDVAAARVIQATVGSITYSGFAGGTNIQAGDQVSVGNANYNRQIKHVASGAITATSTDAINGSQLY
;
A
#
# COMPACT_ATOMS: atom_id res chain seq x y z
N LYS A 1 9.01 39.06 53.84
CA LYS A 1 10.12 40.04 53.83
C LYS A 1 10.22 40.59 52.42
N ALA A 2 9.98 41.88 52.23
CA ALA A 2 10.26 42.59 50.99
C ALA A 2 11.53 43.40 51.21
N THR A 3 12.58 43.15 50.43
CA THR A 3 13.90 43.79 50.64
C THR A 3 14.29 44.80 49.57
N ALA A 4 13.61 44.79 48.43
CA ALA A 4 13.87 45.68 47.30
C ALA A 4 12.75 46.70 47.11
N ASP A 5 13.03 47.70 46.28
CA ASP A 5 12.10 48.77 45.97
C ASP A 5 10.82 48.24 45.28
N SER A 6 9.67 48.79 45.68
CA SER A 6 8.34 48.41 45.17
C SER A 6 8.00 46.92 45.26
N ALA A 7 8.65 46.16 46.16
CA ALA A 7 8.38 44.74 46.37
C ALA A 7 7.24 44.49 47.38
N THR A 8 6.44 43.45 47.14
CA THR A 8 5.35 43.02 48.03
C THR A 8 5.61 41.61 48.54
N ALA A 9 5.57 41.40 49.86
CA ALA A 9 5.69 40.07 50.46
C ALA A 9 4.60 39.86 51.53
N LEU A 10 3.66 38.96 51.28
CA LEU A 10 2.51 38.68 52.14
C LEU A 10 2.43 37.19 52.52
N GLY A 11 2.60 36.87 53.80
CA GLY A 11 2.55 35.50 54.33
C GLY A 11 3.78 35.16 55.16
N LYS A 12 3.65 34.19 56.08
CA LYS A 12 4.77 33.72 56.92
C LYS A 12 5.88 33.15 56.02
N GLY A 13 7.12 33.60 56.22
CA GLY A 13 8.27 33.12 55.45
C GLY A 13 8.36 33.61 54.01
N SER A 14 7.34 34.33 53.50
CA SER A 14 7.38 34.90 52.15
C SER A 14 8.58 35.83 51.94
N LYS A 15 9.20 35.82 50.76
CA LYS A 15 10.37 36.65 50.38
C LYS A 15 10.19 37.25 48.99
N ALA A 16 10.30 38.57 48.89
CA ALA A 16 10.37 39.30 47.63
C ALA A 16 11.69 40.07 47.61
N ASP A 17 12.68 39.50 46.93
CA ASP A 17 14.09 39.91 47.07
C ASP A 17 14.53 40.96 46.05
N SER A 18 13.80 41.07 44.92
CA SER A 18 14.12 41.95 43.79
C SER A 18 13.08 43.04 43.55
N GLN A 19 13.45 44.07 42.77
CA GLN A 19 12.58 45.21 42.48
C GLN A 19 11.28 44.75 41.80
N TYR A 20 10.16 45.37 42.19
CA TYR A 20 8.81 45.06 41.69
C TYR A 20 8.33 43.61 41.91
N ALA A 21 9.06 42.81 42.69
CA ALA A 21 8.71 41.41 42.94
C ALA A 21 7.50 41.29 43.88
N THR A 22 6.61 40.34 43.62
CA THR A 22 5.43 40.06 44.46
C THR A 22 5.45 38.61 44.91
N ALA A 23 5.49 38.38 46.24
CA ALA A 23 5.44 37.07 46.87
C ALA A 23 4.22 36.98 47.80
N VAL A 24 3.30 36.05 47.56
CA VAL A 24 2.07 35.87 48.37
C VAL A 24 1.89 34.39 48.73
N GLY A 25 1.94 34.05 50.02
CA GLY A 25 1.76 32.69 50.53
C GLY A 25 2.78 32.30 51.60
N LEU A 26 2.55 31.15 52.24
CA LEU A 26 3.51 30.53 53.15
C LEU A 26 4.78 30.17 52.37
N ASP A 27 5.94 30.69 52.77
CA ASP A 27 7.24 30.42 52.14
C ASP A 27 7.33 30.71 50.63
N ALA A 28 6.44 31.55 50.09
CA ALA A 28 6.51 31.99 48.69
C ALA A 28 7.78 32.85 48.46
N HIS A 29 8.51 32.61 47.37
CA HIS A 29 9.80 33.26 47.10
C HIS A 29 9.88 33.86 45.69
N ALA A 30 9.78 35.17 45.57
CA ALA A 30 9.98 35.90 44.32
C ALA A 30 11.39 36.53 44.29
N ASN A 31 12.33 35.90 43.56
CA ASN A 31 13.73 36.31 43.51
C ASN A 31 14.07 37.16 42.27
N GLY A 32 13.38 36.99 41.13
CA GLY A 32 13.64 37.78 39.92
C GLY A 32 13.05 39.20 39.94
N ASN A 33 13.61 40.11 39.14
CA ASN A 33 13.02 41.44 38.95
C ASN A 33 11.64 41.32 38.31
N SER A 34 10.65 42.09 38.80
CA SER A 34 9.25 42.06 38.30
C SER A 34 8.60 40.66 38.33
N ALA A 35 9.11 39.75 39.17
CA ALA A 35 8.62 38.38 39.25
C ALA A 35 7.43 38.25 40.22
N VAL A 36 6.54 37.29 39.96
CA VAL A 36 5.33 37.04 40.76
C VAL A 36 5.31 35.60 41.24
N ALA A 37 5.33 35.38 42.56
CA ALA A 37 5.18 34.06 43.19
C ALA A 37 3.94 34.06 44.11
N MET A 38 2.90 33.31 43.77
CA MET A 38 1.65 33.25 44.53
C MET A 38 1.24 31.80 44.85
N GLY A 39 1.17 31.44 46.13
CA GLY A 39 0.87 30.10 46.62
C GLY A 39 1.87 29.64 47.68
N SER A 40 1.46 28.67 48.50
CA SER A 40 2.38 28.06 49.48
C SER A 40 3.56 27.41 48.75
N GLY A 41 4.80 27.77 49.09
CA GLY A 41 6.02 27.25 48.44
C GLY A 41 6.23 27.66 46.98
N ALA A 42 5.40 28.55 46.42
CA ALA A 42 5.59 29.04 45.05
C ALA A 42 6.90 29.81 44.92
N ALA A 43 7.65 29.60 43.84
CA ALA A 43 8.97 30.20 43.67
C ALA A 43 9.25 30.68 42.24
N THR A 44 9.86 31.86 42.13
CA THR A 44 10.39 32.39 40.87
C THR A 44 11.86 32.77 41.02
N THR A 45 12.70 32.36 40.06
CA THR A 45 14.13 32.73 40.03
C THR A 45 14.51 33.61 38.85
N GLY A 46 13.77 33.55 37.74
CA GLY A 46 14.00 34.40 36.58
C GLY A 46 13.31 35.75 36.65
N ASN A 47 13.82 36.71 35.89
CA ASN A 47 13.20 38.04 35.71
C ASN A 47 11.88 37.92 34.96
N SER A 48 10.90 38.75 35.33
CA SER A 48 9.54 38.73 34.77
C SER A 48 8.83 37.37 34.85
N ALA A 49 9.34 36.44 35.65
CA ALA A 49 8.79 35.10 35.78
C ALA A 49 7.55 35.08 36.69
N VAL A 50 6.59 34.21 36.38
CA VAL A 50 5.32 34.11 37.09
C VAL A 50 5.10 32.67 37.55
N ALA A 51 4.93 32.44 38.85
CA ALA A 51 4.57 31.16 39.43
C ALA A 51 3.31 31.32 40.31
N VAL A 52 2.22 30.65 39.94
CA VAL A 52 0.94 30.72 40.65
C VAL A 52 0.41 29.32 40.93
N GLY A 53 0.31 28.94 42.19
CA GLY A 53 -0.09 27.62 42.66
C GLY A 53 0.80 27.12 43.80
N ASN A 54 0.30 26.15 44.58
CA ASN A 54 1.12 25.52 45.62
C ASN A 54 2.34 24.85 44.95
N ASP A 55 3.54 25.18 45.42
CA ASP A 55 4.81 24.65 44.90
C ASP A 55 5.05 24.84 43.39
N ALA A 56 4.36 25.81 42.77
CA ALA A 56 4.60 26.22 41.39
C ALA A 56 5.99 26.87 41.25
N LYS A 57 6.73 26.56 40.19
CA LYS A 57 8.10 27.04 39.98
C LYS A 57 8.34 27.58 38.58
N ALA A 58 8.73 28.85 38.46
CA ALA A 58 9.18 29.46 37.22
C ALA A 58 10.67 29.85 37.35
N MET A 59 11.55 29.08 36.72
CA MET A 59 12.98 29.05 37.09
C MET A 59 13.89 29.94 36.23
N GLN A 60 13.39 30.47 35.12
CA GLN A 60 14.16 31.25 34.15
C GLN A 60 13.38 32.48 33.69
N ASP A 61 14.06 33.39 33.01
CA ASP A 61 13.47 34.65 32.56
C ASP A 61 12.22 34.42 31.69
N ASP A 62 11.21 35.26 31.90
CA ASP A 62 9.89 35.21 31.23
C ASP A 62 9.14 33.87 31.37
N ALA A 63 9.56 32.97 32.26
CA ALA A 63 8.89 31.68 32.45
C ALA A 63 7.57 31.83 33.22
N SER A 64 6.57 31.04 32.86
CA SER A 64 5.23 31.09 33.47
C SER A 64 4.76 29.71 33.92
N ALA A 65 4.53 29.52 35.21
CA ALA A 65 4.01 28.30 35.81
C ALA A 65 2.69 28.56 36.54
N PHE A 66 1.62 27.86 36.17
CA PHE A 66 0.29 27.96 36.81
C PHE A 66 -0.24 26.56 37.17
N GLY A 67 -0.50 26.31 38.44
CA GLY A 67 -1.02 25.04 38.95
C GLY A 67 -0.16 24.45 40.07
N HIS A 68 -0.75 23.55 40.87
CA HIS A 68 -0.03 22.88 41.94
C HIS A 68 1.09 21.99 41.35
N ASN A 69 2.32 22.19 41.81
CA ASN A 69 3.54 21.55 41.30
C ASN A 69 3.87 21.82 39.81
N ALA A 70 3.29 22.86 39.19
CA ALA A 70 3.65 23.26 37.83
C ALA A 70 5.10 23.78 37.76
N LYS A 71 5.86 23.41 36.73
CA LYS A 71 7.29 23.74 36.59
C LYS A 71 7.60 24.28 35.19
N ALA A 72 7.90 25.56 35.08
CA ALA A 72 8.48 26.17 33.89
C ALA A 72 9.97 26.41 34.12
N GLN A 73 10.83 25.51 33.59
CA GLN A 73 12.25 25.46 33.91
C GLN A 73 13.15 26.14 32.87
N GLY A 74 12.65 26.40 31.66
CA GLY A 74 13.37 27.08 30.59
C GLY A 74 12.95 28.54 30.42
N THR A 75 13.81 29.36 29.79
CA THR A 75 13.49 30.76 29.43
C THR A 75 12.26 30.82 28.54
N ARG A 76 11.30 31.69 28.84
CA ARG A 76 9.99 31.79 28.12
C ARG A 76 9.18 30.48 28.09
N ALA A 77 9.49 29.51 28.94
CA ALA A 77 8.71 28.29 29.05
C ALA A 77 7.37 28.55 29.74
N THR A 78 6.32 27.85 29.33
CA THR A 78 4.98 27.96 29.92
C THR A 78 4.49 26.59 30.38
N ALA A 79 4.13 26.46 31.65
CA ALA A 79 3.57 25.25 32.24
C ALA A 79 2.24 25.57 32.94
N LEU A 80 1.10 25.16 32.38
CA LEU A 80 -0.23 25.35 32.99
C LEU A 80 -0.89 23.99 33.27
N GLY A 81 -1.07 23.63 34.54
CA GLY A 81 -1.75 22.41 34.98
C GLY A 81 -1.12 21.78 36.23
N TYR A 82 -1.86 20.91 36.91
CA TYR A 82 -1.32 20.10 38.02
C TYR A 82 -0.14 19.27 37.52
N GLU A 83 1.05 19.45 38.10
CA GLU A 83 2.30 18.77 37.70
C GLU A 83 2.75 19.00 36.24
N ALA A 84 2.23 20.02 35.55
CA ALA A 84 2.69 20.36 34.20
C ALA A 84 4.17 20.80 34.23
N THR A 85 4.98 20.29 33.31
CA THR A 85 6.43 20.55 33.26
C THR A 85 6.88 20.95 31.86
N ALA A 86 7.48 22.14 31.73
CA ALA A 86 8.11 22.65 30.52
C ALA A 86 9.61 22.89 30.81
N GLN A 87 10.49 22.07 30.25
CA GLN A 87 11.89 21.95 30.72
C GLN A 87 12.87 22.88 30.01
N THR A 88 12.68 23.11 28.72
CA THR A 88 13.61 23.89 27.89
C THR A 88 12.99 25.17 27.39
N ALA A 89 13.82 26.05 26.83
CA ALA A 89 13.39 27.40 26.47
C ALA A 89 12.31 27.37 25.37
N GLY A 90 11.23 28.11 25.61
CA GLY A 90 10.05 28.16 24.74
C GLY A 90 9.11 26.95 24.81
N ASP A 91 9.40 25.95 25.67
CA ASP A 91 8.52 24.79 25.85
C ASP A 91 7.14 25.21 26.38
N MET A 92 6.11 24.50 25.92
CA MET A 92 4.73 24.71 26.33
C MET A 92 4.12 23.41 26.84
N ALA A 93 3.74 23.37 28.11
CA ALA A 93 3.05 22.25 28.74
C ALA A 93 1.68 22.71 29.28
N PHE A 94 0.60 22.18 28.71
CA PHE A 94 -0.78 22.49 29.09
C PHE A 94 -1.54 21.22 29.47
N GLY A 95 -2.04 21.12 30.70
CA GLY A 95 -2.80 19.99 31.19
C GLY A 95 -2.10 19.22 32.31
N GLN A 96 -2.87 18.36 32.99
CA GLN A 96 -2.37 17.62 34.14
C GLN A 96 -1.25 16.65 33.74
N GLY A 97 -0.09 16.75 34.36
CA GLY A 97 1.08 15.92 34.06
C GLY A 97 1.60 16.08 32.63
N ALA A 98 1.23 17.15 31.90
CA ALA A 98 1.78 17.44 30.58
C ALA A 98 3.28 17.73 30.70
N ASN A 99 4.08 17.14 29.82
CA ASN A 99 5.53 17.16 29.90
C ASN A 99 6.12 17.54 28.54
N ALA A 100 6.62 18.77 28.44
CA ALA A 100 7.38 19.27 27.32
C ALA A 100 8.88 19.29 27.70
N GLN A 101 9.66 18.51 26.95
CA GLN A 101 11.11 18.40 27.06
C GLN A 101 11.68 18.61 25.67
N GLY A 102 11.51 19.83 25.15
CA GLY A 102 12.18 20.25 23.94
C GLY A 102 13.69 20.08 24.09
N ARG A 103 14.41 20.12 22.97
CA ARG A 103 15.88 20.07 23.03
C ARG A 103 16.42 21.47 22.81
N SER A 104 17.24 21.93 23.75
CA SER A 104 18.01 23.16 23.64
C SER A 104 19.50 22.83 23.73
N SER A 105 20.30 23.45 22.87
CA SER A 105 21.77 23.36 22.91
C SER A 105 22.39 24.08 24.12
N VAL A 106 21.57 24.74 24.96
CA VAL A 106 22.02 25.60 26.05
C VAL A 106 22.23 24.86 27.38
N ASN A 107 22.12 23.52 27.41
CA ASN A 107 22.44 22.75 28.61
C ASN A 107 23.28 21.49 28.34
N GLY A 108 24.60 21.68 28.22
CA GLY A 108 25.60 20.81 28.84
C GLY A 108 25.78 19.34 28.42
N THR A 109 24.93 18.73 27.59
CA THR A 109 25.21 17.40 27.01
C THR A 109 24.97 17.44 25.50
N ALA A 110 26.08 17.38 24.77
CA ALA A 110 26.22 17.34 23.32
C ALA A 110 24.97 16.92 22.53
N ALA A 111 24.24 17.90 22.00
CA ALA A 111 23.57 17.74 20.72
C ALA A 111 24.62 18.11 19.65
N ASN A 112 25.06 17.12 18.89
CA ASN A 112 25.96 17.31 17.77
C ASN A 112 25.33 18.35 16.82
N THR A 113 26.05 19.43 16.54
CA THR A 113 25.67 20.53 15.64
C THR A 113 25.31 19.99 14.27
N ILE A 114 24.02 19.94 13.94
CA ILE A 114 23.59 19.60 12.58
C ILE A 114 22.76 20.70 11.90
N THR A 115 22.20 21.71 12.61
CA THR A 115 21.32 22.70 11.93
C THR A 115 21.34 24.16 12.38
N ASN A 116 22.28 24.65 13.20
CA ASN A 116 22.33 26.08 13.59
C ASN A 116 21.07 26.62 14.32
N GLU A 117 20.16 25.76 14.80
CA GLU A 117 19.00 26.17 15.61
C GLU A 117 19.36 26.17 17.11
N THR A 118 19.20 27.32 17.77
CA THR A 118 19.49 27.51 19.20
C THR A 118 18.44 26.87 20.12
N TYR A 119 17.20 26.67 19.63
CA TYR A 119 16.07 26.15 20.40
C TYR A 119 15.18 25.25 19.54
N GLY A 120 14.80 24.09 20.06
CA GLY A 120 13.75 23.27 19.47
C GLY A 120 12.64 23.00 20.48
N PRO A 121 11.73 23.98 20.69
CA PRO A 121 10.71 23.91 21.73
C PRO A 121 9.73 22.77 21.46
N ALA A 122 9.28 22.12 22.53
CA ALA A 122 8.24 21.12 22.50
C ALA A 122 6.91 21.71 23.00
N MET A 123 5.82 21.18 22.47
CA MET A 123 4.46 21.47 22.90
C MET A 123 3.80 20.19 23.37
N ALA A 124 3.39 20.14 24.63
CA ALA A 124 2.58 19.09 25.22
C ALA A 124 1.25 19.67 25.68
N GLN A 125 0.14 19.28 25.06
CA GLN A 125 -1.21 19.75 25.40
C GLN A 125 -2.14 18.57 25.65
N GLY A 126 -2.75 18.50 26.83
CA GLY A 126 -3.63 17.42 27.27
C GLY A 126 -3.07 16.67 28.47
N ALA A 127 -3.94 15.98 29.21
CA ALA A 127 -3.52 15.23 30.39
C ALA A 127 -2.52 14.13 29.98
N PHE A 128 -1.37 14.11 30.63
CA PHE A 128 -0.24 13.20 30.37
C PHE A 128 0.33 13.27 28.95
N ALA A 129 0.10 14.36 28.20
CA ALA A 129 0.77 14.57 26.92
C ALA A 129 2.28 14.67 27.13
N ASN A 130 3.06 14.01 26.28
CA ASN A 130 4.49 13.86 26.46
C ASN A 130 5.24 14.16 25.16
N ALA A 131 5.90 15.32 25.10
CA ALA A 131 6.66 15.80 23.95
C ALA A 131 8.14 15.91 24.34
N THR A 132 8.96 14.93 23.95
CA THR A 132 10.39 14.83 24.33
C THR A 132 11.35 14.94 23.15
N GLY A 133 10.83 15.04 21.94
CA GLY A 133 11.64 15.35 20.76
C GLY A 133 11.93 16.85 20.65
N ARG A 134 13.00 17.21 19.91
CA ARG A 134 13.15 18.56 19.35
C ARG A 134 11.89 18.88 18.52
N ASN A 135 11.37 20.11 18.60
CA ASN A 135 10.18 20.55 17.84
C ASN A 135 8.96 19.60 17.95
N ALA A 136 8.86 18.84 19.04
CA ALA A 136 7.83 17.82 19.19
C ALA A 136 6.49 18.45 19.57
N ILE A 137 5.42 18.00 18.91
CA ILE A 137 4.05 18.42 19.20
C ILE A 137 3.27 17.18 19.65
N ALA A 138 2.90 17.13 20.93
CA ALA A 138 2.01 16.13 21.50
C ALA A 138 0.70 16.79 21.95
N ILE A 139 -0.42 16.53 21.25
CA ILE A 139 -1.73 17.12 21.58
C ILE A 139 -2.76 16.00 21.77
N GLY A 140 -3.28 15.85 22.97
CA GLY A 140 -4.27 14.83 23.33
C GLY A 140 -3.90 14.10 24.61
N ASN A 141 -4.89 13.48 25.25
CA ASN A 141 -4.65 12.67 26.43
C ASN A 141 -3.67 11.52 26.11
N ASN A 142 -2.57 11.43 26.85
CA ASN A 142 -1.52 10.43 26.66
C ASN A 142 -0.90 10.42 25.24
N ALA A 143 -0.94 11.55 24.51
CA ALA A 143 -0.24 11.69 23.24
C ALA A 143 1.28 11.67 23.48
N LYS A 144 2.04 10.97 22.64
CA LYS A 144 3.49 10.76 22.79
C LYS A 144 4.24 11.17 21.52
N ALA A 145 4.97 12.27 21.57
CA ALA A 145 5.83 12.74 20.49
C ALA A 145 7.30 12.65 20.96
N GLN A 146 7.91 11.48 20.74
CA GLN A 146 9.14 11.08 21.46
C GLN A 146 10.40 11.06 20.60
N GLY A 147 10.29 10.82 19.28
CA GLY A 147 11.45 10.78 18.39
C GLY A 147 12.45 9.65 18.70
N THR A 148 13.30 9.23 17.74
CA THR A 148 14.38 8.30 18.05
C THR A 148 15.64 9.08 18.38
N THR A 149 16.30 8.72 19.47
CA THR A 149 17.54 9.38 19.91
C THR A 149 18.80 8.82 19.23
N ALA A 150 18.63 7.83 18.35
CA ALA A 150 19.72 7.02 17.82
C ALA A 150 20.60 7.75 16.77
N ASP A 151 20.08 8.74 16.04
CA ASP A 151 20.77 9.32 14.88
C ASP A 151 21.34 10.73 15.07
N GLY A 152 21.62 11.13 16.31
CA GLY A 152 22.44 12.32 16.59
C GLY A 152 21.77 13.68 16.35
N THR A 153 20.87 13.82 15.37
CA THR A 153 19.91 14.94 15.19
C THR A 153 18.88 14.59 14.10
N VAL A 154 17.61 14.52 14.46
CA VAL A 154 16.45 15.17 13.83
C VAL A 154 15.25 14.74 14.66
N ASN A 155 14.47 15.69 15.18
CA ASN A 155 13.13 15.46 15.68
C ASN A 155 12.28 16.65 15.29
N ASP A 156 11.20 16.38 14.57
CA ASP A 156 10.17 17.29 14.08
C ASP A 156 8.92 16.41 14.02
N VAL A 157 8.47 15.98 15.20
CA VAL A 157 7.50 14.88 15.34
C VAL A 157 6.16 15.42 15.81
N ILE A 158 5.08 14.89 15.25
CA ILE A 158 3.72 15.34 15.54
C ILE A 158 2.90 14.12 15.97
N ALA A 159 2.38 14.14 17.20
CA ALA A 159 1.43 13.18 17.74
C ALA A 159 0.17 13.92 18.21
N ILE A 160 -0.91 13.85 17.45
CA ILE A 160 -2.17 14.53 17.76
C ILE A 160 -3.28 13.50 17.85
N GLY A 161 -3.95 13.40 19.00
CA GLY A 161 -5.01 12.45 19.29
C GLY A 161 -4.80 11.70 20.60
N GLY A 162 -5.89 11.20 21.18
CA GLY A 162 -5.78 10.39 22.40
C GLY A 162 -4.95 9.13 22.15
N ASN A 163 -3.94 8.89 22.97
CA ASN A 163 -3.01 7.76 22.85
C ASN A 163 -2.26 7.68 21.50
N SER A 164 -2.17 8.78 20.72
CA SER A 164 -1.34 8.79 19.51
C SER A 164 0.14 8.72 19.87
N THR A 165 0.95 8.02 19.07
CA THR A 165 2.40 7.88 19.30
C THR A 165 3.18 8.16 18.01
N ALA A 166 4.04 9.17 18.03
CA ALA A 166 5.04 9.42 17.00
C ALA A 166 6.43 9.23 17.63
N SER A 167 7.11 8.13 17.27
CA SER A 167 8.45 7.82 17.77
C SER A 167 9.52 7.83 16.68
N GLY A 168 9.16 7.78 15.40
CA GLY A 168 10.12 7.93 14.30
C GLY A 168 10.53 9.38 14.07
N ASN A 169 11.75 9.61 13.60
CA ASN A 169 12.21 10.95 13.21
C ASN A 169 11.34 11.49 12.07
N ARG A 170 10.88 12.75 12.15
CA ARG A 170 9.93 13.38 11.20
C ARG A 170 8.60 12.62 11.03
N ALA A 171 8.20 11.83 12.02
CA ALA A 171 6.95 11.07 11.97
C ALA A 171 5.74 11.93 12.32
N VAL A 172 4.61 11.64 11.67
CA VAL A 172 3.32 12.28 11.90
C VAL A 172 2.28 11.22 12.26
N ALA A 173 1.77 11.25 13.48
CA ALA A 173 0.67 10.43 13.96
C ALA A 173 -0.53 11.32 14.31
N LEU A 174 -1.62 11.22 13.55
CA LEU A 174 -2.84 12.00 13.76
C LEU A 174 -4.06 11.07 13.90
N GLY A 175 -4.69 11.04 15.07
CA GLY A 175 -5.89 10.25 15.35
C GLY A 175 -5.77 9.40 16.62
N TYR A 176 -6.90 8.89 17.10
CA TYR A 176 -6.93 8.04 18.29
C TYR A 176 -6.11 6.76 18.07
N LYS A 177 -5.11 6.51 18.92
CA LYS A 177 -4.16 5.38 18.79
C LYS A 177 -3.41 5.31 17.46
N ALA A 178 -3.28 6.41 16.71
CA ALA A 178 -2.39 6.47 15.55
C ALA A 178 -0.94 6.23 15.99
N THR A 179 -0.19 5.40 15.26
CA THR A 179 1.20 5.07 15.57
C THR A 179 2.07 5.29 14.35
N ALA A 180 2.97 6.28 14.43
CA ALA A 180 4.01 6.52 13.45
C ALA A 180 5.38 6.26 14.10
N GLY A 181 5.78 5.00 14.13
CA GLY A 181 6.97 4.58 14.88
C GLY A 181 8.27 4.53 14.08
N ALA A 182 8.19 4.53 12.75
CA ALA A 182 9.35 4.55 11.86
C ALA A 182 9.65 5.95 11.30
N ALA A 183 10.90 6.19 10.87
CA ALA A 183 11.32 7.48 10.35
C ALA A 183 10.53 7.88 9.09
N GLY A 184 10.12 9.16 9.00
CA GLY A 184 9.39 9.73 7.86
C GLY A 184 7.97 9.20 7.68
N GLN A 185 7.45 8.41 8.62
CA GLN A 185 6.13 7.80 8.49
C GLN A 185 5.00 8.82 8.76
N VAL A 186 3.97 8.77 7.92
CA VAL A 186 2.72 9.51 8.10
C VAL A 186 1.60 8.51 8.41
N ALA A 187 0.94 8.65 9.54
CA ALA A 187 -0.11 7.77 10.01
C ALA A 187 -1.32 8.62 10.48
N ILE A 188 -2.38 8.68 9.67
CA ILE A 188 -3.56 9.53 9.90
C ILE A 188 -4.84 8.67 9.99
N GLY A 189 -5.45 8.57 11.16
CA GLY A 189 -6.66 7.77 11.40
C GLY A 189 -6.69 7.06 12.75
N GLU A 190 -7.78 6.34 13.02
CA GLU A 190 -7.91 5.53 14.23
C GLU A 190 -7.07 4.24 14.11
N THR A 191 -6.20 3.92 15.09
CA THR A 191 -5.36 2.68 15.09
C THR A 191 -4.48 2.49 13.85
N THR A 192 -4.20 3.55 13.11
CA THR A 192 -3.39 3.50 11.89
C THR A 192 -1.90 3.38 12.19
N GLY A 193 -1.17 2.83 11.24
CA GLY A 193 0.29 2.75 11.23
C GLY A 193 0.88 1.66 12.10
N ASN A 194 2.20 1.73 12.24
CA ASN A 194 3.04 0.69 12.84
C ASN A 194 4.40 1.29 13.23
N THR A 195 5.36 0.44 13.61
CA THR A 195 6.68 0.86 14.10
C THR A 195 7.84 0.54 13.17
N ASN A 196 7.58 0.00 11.98
CA ASN A 196 8.61 -0.57 11.10
C ASN A 196 8.59 -0.04 9.66
N SER A 197 7.55 0.69 9.24
CA SER A 197 7.41 1.16 7.84
C SER A 197 7.97 2.57 7.65
N GLN A 198 9.24 2.67 7.24
CA GLN A 198 9.90 3.96 7.00
C GLN A 198 9.31 4.68 5.78
N ASN A 199 9.22 6.01 5.81
CA ASN A 199 8.72 6.84 4.71
C ASN A 199 7.33 6.43 4.17
N ALA A 200 6.55 5.69 4.96
CA ALA A 200 5.26 5.16 4.52
C ALA A 200 4.13 6.17 4.79
N VAL A 201 3.11 6.15 3.94
CA VAL A 201 1.91 6.99 4.08
C VAL A 201 0.70 6.12 4.35
N PHE A 202 0.18 6.18 5.57
CA PHE A 202 -0.97 5.44 6.03
C PHE A 202 -2.11 6.38 6.43
N ILE A 203 -3.27 6.23 5.80
CA ILE A 203 -4.43 7.10 6.00
C ILE A 203 -5.70 6.25 6.08
N GLY A 204 -6.43 6.35 7.19
CA GLY A 204 -7.68 5.63 7.44
C GLY A 204 -7.60 4.68 8.64
N LYS A 205 -8.76 4.25 9.11
CA LYS A 205 -8.87 3.34 10.26
C LYS A 205 -8.05 2.07 10.01
N SER A 206 -7.13 1.78 10.91
CA SER A 206 -6.27 0.59 10.90
C SER A 206 -5.37 0.45 9.66
N ALA A 207 -5.25 1.48 8.80
CA ALA A 207 -4.39 1.41 7.62
C ALA A 207 -2.94 1.15 8.02
N GLY A 208 -2.26 0.19 7.36
CA GLY A 208 -0.88 -0.20 7.65
C GLY A 208 -0.65 -0.90 9.00
N SER A 209 -1.71 -1.22 9.76
CA SER A 209 -1.56 -1.86 11.07
C SER A 209 -1.16 -3.34 10.96
N ASN A 210 -0.56 -3.86 12.03
CA ASN A 210 -0.14 -5.26 12.17
C ASN A 210 0.84 -5.76 11.08
N ASN A 211 1.58 -4.87 10.43
CA ASN A 211 2.63 -5.30 9.50
C ASN A 211 3.77 -5.96 10.26
N THR A 212 4.04 -7.23 9.96
CA THR A 212 5.00 -8.08 10.71
C THR A 212 6.36 -8.18 10.05
N SER A 213 6.53 -7.66 8.83
CA SER A 213 7.85 -7.59 8.18
C SER A 213 8.83 -6.73 8.99
N THR A 214 10.12 -7.03 8.93
CA THR A 214 11.17 -6.23 9.58
C THR A 214 11.19 -4.78 9.09
N THR A 215 10.87 -4.56 7.82
CA THR A 215 10.80 -3.24 7.17
C THR A 215 9.36 -2.74 7.00
N GLY A 216 8.37 -3.45 7.55
CA GLY A 216 6.96 -3.11 7.35
C GLY A 216 6.62 -2.97 5.86
N ASN A 217 6.04 -1.83 5.46
CA ASN A 217 5.83 -1.39 4.08
C ASN A 217 6.63 -0.10 3.81
N THR A 218 7.96 -0.16 3.88
CA THR A 218 8.83 1.01 3.62
C THR A 218 8.54 1.65 2.28
N SER A 219 8.42 2.99 2.26
CA SER A 219 8.07 3.81 1.10
C SER A 219 6.71 3.44 0.46
N GLY A 220 5.87 2.69 1.17
CA GLY A 220 4.58 2.26 0.68
C GLY A 220 3.42 3.17 1.09
N ILE A 221 2.27 2.95 0.46
CA ILE A 221 1.06 3.74 0.64
C ILE A 221 -0.07 2.80 1.07
N ALA A 222 -0.79 3.14 2.14
CA ALA A 222 -2.02 2.46 2.52
C ALA A 222 -3.12 3.49 2.84
N ILE A 223 -4.14 3.60 2.00
CA ILE A 223 -5.20 4.61 2.12
C ILE A 223 -6.56 3.90 2.10
N GLY A 224 -7.28 3.92 3.22
CA GLY A 224 -8.59 3.30 3.39
C GLY A 224 -8.74 2.51 4.69
N ASN A 225 -9.98 2.16 5.06
CA ASN A 225 -10.24 1.35 6.25
C ASN A 225 -9.64 -0.05 6.08
N GLY A 226 -8.66 -0.41 6.91
CA GLY A 226 -7.95 -1.68 6.86
C GLY A 226 -7.07 -1.85 5.62
N ALA A 227 -6.75 -0.78 4.90
CA ALA A 227 -5.83 -0.87 3.76
C ALA A 227 -4.44 -1.29 4.24
N GLY A 228 -3.81 -2.22 3.53
CA GLY A 228 -2.42 -2.60 3.78
C GLY A 228 -2.16 -3.24 5.15
N THR A 229 -3.17 -3.83 5.79
CA THR A 229 -2.99 -4.47 7.10
C THR A 229 -2.32 -5.83 6.99
N GLY A 230 -1.50 -6.19 7.97
CA GLY A 230 -0.97 -7.54 8.09
C GLY A 230 0.05 -7.91 7.02
N MET A 231 0.70 -6.92 6.38
CA MET A 231 1.75 -7.20 5.40
C MET A 231 2.89 -7.98 6.07
N LYS A 232 3.26 -9.11 5.47
CA LYS A 232 4.29 -10.03 5.98
C LYS A 232 5.67 -9.77 5.40
N GLY A 233 5.70 -9.10 4.25
CA GLY A 233 6.94 -8.73 3.57
C GLY A 233 6.69 -7.60 2.58
N GLY A 234 7.67 -6.71 2.47
CA GLY A 234 7.93 -5.98 1.24
C GLY A 234 7.92 -4.47 1.33
N THR A 235 8.55 -3.83 0.36
CA THR A 235 8.65 -2.38 0.22
C THR A 235 7.76 -1.88 -0.91
N GLU A 236 7.41 -0.59 -0.88
CA GLU A 236 6.77 0.12 -2.00
C GLU A 236 5.42 -0.47 -2.42
N ASN A 237 4.72 -1.16 -1.51
CA ASN A 237 3.37 -1.64 -1.79
C ASN A 237 2.37 -0.48 -1.69
N VAL A 238 1.45 -0.40 -2.65
CA VAL A 238 0.37 0.58 -2.71
C VAL A 238 -0.95 -0.14 -2.47
N ALA A 239 -1.68 0.25 -1.42
CA ALA A 239 -2.99 -0.28 -1.06
C ALA A 239 -4.00 0.85 -0.91
N ILE A 240 -4.92 1.02 -1.84
CA ILE A 240 -5.89 2.12 -1.84
C ILE A 240 -7.31 1.55 -1.94
N GLY A 241 -8.11 1.73 -0.89
CA GLY A 241 -9.47 1.23 -0.77
C GLY A 241 -9.68 0.42 0.52
N THR A 242 -10.95 0.21 0.89
CA THR A 242 -11.31 -0.59 2.06
C THR A 242 -10.76 -2.01 1.93
N SER A 243 -9.93 -2.42 2.88
CA SER A 243 -9.27 -3.73 2.95
C SER A 243 -8.50 -4.09 1.68
N ALA A 244 -7.98 -3.11 0.93
CA ALA A 244 -7.07 -3.33 -0.18
C ALA A 244 -5.71 -3.80 0.34
N GLY A 245 -5.00 -4.66 -0.40
CA GLY A 245 -3.60 -5.02 -0.11
C GLY A 245 -3.38 -5.65 1.26
N THR A 246 -4.36 -6.36 1.82
CA THR A 246 -4.21 -7.03 3.12
C THR A 246 -3.38 -8.30 2.96
N ALA A 247 -2.49 -8.57 3.92
CA ALA A 247 -1.65 -9.78 3.95
C ALA A 247 -0.77 -9.96 2.70
N VAL A 248 -0.21 -8.87 2.18
CA VAL A 248 0.78 -8.90 1.08
C VAL A 248 2.14 -9.38 1.61
N ASN A 249 2.79 -10.24 0.82
CA ASN A 249 4.14 -10.75 1.04
C ASN A 249 4.99 -10.59 -0.23
N GLY A 250 5.61 -9.44 -0.37
CA GLY A 250 6.49 -9.10 -1.49
C GLY A 250 6.46 -7.60 -1.78
N ASN A 251 7.32 -7.17 -2.69
CA ASN A 251 7.54 -5.74 -2.98
C ASN A 251 6.63 -5.24 -4.10
N THR A 252 6.47 -3.92 -4.20
CA THR A 252 5.96 -3.24 -5.41
C THR A 252 4.60 -3.75 -5.90
N ASN A 253 3.73 -4.22 -4.98
CA ASN A 253 2.37 -4.64 -5.32
C ASN A 253 1.41 -3.45 -5.24
N TYR A 254 0.57 -3.29 -6.26
CA TYR A 254 -0.42 -2.22 -6.39
C TYR A 254 -1.82 -2.80 -6.27
N ALA A 255 -2.51 -2.55 -5.17
CA ALA A 255 -3.88 -2.96 -4.91
C ALA A 255 -4.78 -1.72 -4.79
N ILE A 256 -5.58 -1.44 -5.81
CA ILE A 256 -6.43 -0.25 -5.90
C ILE A 256 -7.89 -0.66 -6.10
N GLY A 257 -8.71 -0.53 -5.07
CA GLY A 257 -10.12 -0.93 -5.06
C GLY A 257 -10.50 -1.62 -3.75
N SER A 258 -11.80 -1.67 -3.45
CA SER A 258 -12.27 -2.40 -2.25
C SER A 258 -11.88 -3.88 -2.36
N ARG A 259 -11.15 -4.38 -1.35
CA ARG A 259 -10.72 -5.78 -1.25
C ARG A 259 -9.88 -6.26 -2.45
N ALA A 260 -9.22 -5.34 -3.16
CA ALA A 260 -8.25 -5.66 -4.19
C ALA A 260 -6.96 -6.21 -3.57
N GLY A 261 -6.26 -7.11 -4.27
CA GLY A 261 -4.91 -7.55 -3.90
C GLY A 261 -4.80 -8.17 -2.49
N GLN A 262 -5.83 -8.88 -2.03
CA GLN A 262 -5.79 -9.57 -0.74
C GLN A 262 -5.00 -10.87 -0.85
N THR A 263 -4.12 -11.14 0.12
CA THR A 263 -3.32 -12.37 0.19
C THR A 263 -2.47 -12.56 -1.07
N VAL A 264 -1.62 -11.58 -1.37
CA VAL A 264 -0.69 -11.63 -2.50
C VAL A 264 0.68 -12.07 -2.01
N THR A 265 1.29 -13.06 -2.66
CA THR A 265 2.68 -13.46 -2.46
C THR A 265 3.45 -13.32 -3.76
N GLY A 266 4.48 -12.48 -3.78
CA GLY A 266 5.23 -12.13 -4.98
C GLY A 266 5.36 -10.62 -5.15
N ALA A 267 6.04 -10.20 -6.21
CA ALA A 267 6.37 -8.81 -6.46
C ALA A 267 5.72 -8.28 -7.74
N ASP A 268 5.62 -6.95 -7.87
CA ASP A 268 5.17 -6.30 -9.10
C ASP A 268 3.76 -6.74 -9.57
N ASN A 269 2.86 -7.10 -8.65
CA ASN A 269 1.48 -7.41 -9.02
C ASN A 269 0.60 -6.16 -9.02
N TYR A 270 -0.20 -6.00 -10.05
CA TYR A 270 -1.13 -4.90 -10.23
C TYR A 270 -2.56 -5.45 -10.16
N ALA A 271 -3.34 -4.96 -9.21
CA ALA A 271 -4.73 -5.34 -8.96
C ALA A 271 -5.59 -4.08 -8.83
N MET A 272 -6.34 -3.76 -9.88
CA MET A 272 -7.21 -2.59 -9.92
C MET A 272 -8.68 -2.97 -10.14
N GLY A 273 -9.54 -2.58 -9.22
CA GLY A 273 -10.97 -2.92 -9.26
C GLY A 273 -11.42 -3.58 -7.96
N ILE A 274 -12.73 -3.67 -7.77
CA ILE A 274 -13.30 -4.32 -6.59
C ILE A 274 -12.97 -5.82 -6.68
N GLU A 275 -12.29 -6.34 -5.65
CA GLU A 275 -11.91 -7.75 -5.53
C GLU A 275 -11.00 -8.28 -6.66
N ALA A 276 -10.31 -7.38 -7.38
CA ALA A 276 -9.28 -7.77 -8.35
C ALA A 276 -8.08 -8.41 -7.64
N GLY A 277 -7.45 -9.40 -8.27
CA GLY A 277 -6.15 -9.94 -7.83
C GLY A 277 -6.16 -10.52 -6.42
N GLN A 278 -7.26 -11.12 -5.96
CA GLN A 278 -7.28 -11.84 -4.68
C GLN A 278 -6.54 -13.18 -4.81
N ARG A 279 -5.78 -13.56 -3.77
CA ARG A 279 -5.08 -14.85 -3.65
C ARG A 279 -4.14 -15.09 -4.83
N VAL A 280 -3.23 -14.14 -5.07
CA VAL A 280 -2.21 -14.23 -6.12
C VAL A 280 -0.91 -14.78 -5.53
N THR A 281 -0.36 -15.82 -6.14
CA THR A 281 0.98 -16.34 -5.87
C THR A 281 1.79 -16.26 -7.15
N GLY A 282 2.84 -15.45 -7.15
CA GLY A 282 3.66 -15.14 -8.31
C GLY A 282 3.81 -13.63 -8.50
N SER A 283 4.59 -13.26 -9.50
CA SER A 283 5.01 -11.88 -9.75
C SER A 283 4.54 -11.37 -11.10
N GLN A 284 4.54 -10.04 -11.28
CA GLN A 284 4.25 -9.38 -12.56
C GLN A 284 2.83 -9.65 -13.11
N ASN A 285 1.87 -10.03 -12.26
CA ASN A 285 0.50 -10.24 -12.71
C ASN A 285 -0.25 -8.91 -12.77
N ALA A 286 -1.02 -8.68 -13.83
CA ALA A 286 -1.73 -7.43 -14.06
C ALA A 286 -3.23 -7.72 -14.22
N THR A 287 -4.04 -7.28 -13.26
CA THR A 287 -5.46 -7.63 -13.13
C THR A 287 -6.30 -6.36 -12.96
N PHE A 288 -7.28 -6.17 -13.85
CA PHE A 288 -8.09 -4.96 -13.91
C PHE A 288 -9.57 -5.29 -14.17
N GLY A 289 -10.44 -4.99 -13.21
CA GLY A 289 -11.87 -5.25 -13.29
C GLY A 289 -12.49 -5.79 -12.00
N TYR A 290 -13.80 -5.92 -11.99
CA TYR A 290 -14.51 -6.57 -10.88
C TYR A 290 -14.19 -8.06 -10.87
N HIS A 291 -13.61 -8.58 -9.78
CA HIS A 291 -13.19 -10.00 -9.65
C HIS A 291 -12.23 -10.50 -10.75
N SER A 292 -11.49 -9.60 -11.41
CA SER A 292 -10.48 -10.04 -12.39
C SER A 292 -9.30 -10.69 -11.67
N GLY A 293 -8.77 -11.79 -12.21
CA GLY A 293 -7.52 -12.37 -11.73
C GLY A 293 -7.58 -12.90 -10.30
N THR A 294 -8.74 -13.33 -9.82
CA THR A 294 -8.83 -14.02 -8.53
C THR A 294 -8.24 -15.43 -8.67
N ASP A 295 -7.42 -15.85 -7.71
CA ASP A 295 -6.78 -17.17 -7.68
C ASP A 295 -5.77 -17.35 -8.83
N ILE A 296 -4.68 -16.58 -8.83
CA ILE A 296 -3.58 -16.75 -9.78
C ILE A 296 -2.42 -17.47 -9.10
N ALA A 297 -1.91 -18.52 -9.73
CA ALA A 297 -0.68 -19.19 -9.36
C ALA A 297 0.28 -19.21 -10.57
N GLY A 298 1.17 -18.22 -10.64
CA GLY A 298 2.16 -18.06 -11.71
C GLY A 298 2.50 -16.61 -11.99
N ASN A 299 3.33 -16.39 -13.01
CA ASN A 299 3.93 -15.08 -13.27
C ASN A 299 3.42 -14.45 -14.56
N SER A 300 3.49 -13.12 -14.63
CA SER A 300 3.31 -12.38 -15.88
C SER A 300 1.93 -12.62 -16.55
N ASN A 301 0.90 -12.92 -15.77
CA ASN A 301 -0.46 -13.08 -16.30
C ASN A 301 -1.17 -11.73 -16.40
N SER A 302 -2.06 -11.61 -17.37
CA SER A 302 -2.78 -10.39 -17.69
C SER A 302 -4.28 -10.67 -17.76
N ALA A 303 -5.08 -10.07 -16.88
CA ALA A 303 -6.52 -10.28 -16.80
C ALA A 303 -7.29 -8.95 -16.77
N PHE A 304 -8.01 -8.65 -17.83
CA PHE A 304 -8.70 -7.38 -18.03
C PHE A 304 -10.19 -7.63 -18.31
N GLY A 305 -11.05 -7.23 -17.38
CA GLY A 305 -12.51 -7.37 -17.49
C GLY A 305 -13.15 -8.04 -16.29
N ARG A 306 -14.48 -7.96 -16.22
CA ARG A 306 -15.26 -8.57 -15.14
C ARG A 306 -15.05 -10.09 -15.13
N ASP A 307 -14.62 -10.63 -14.00
CA ASP A 307 -14.34 -12.06 -13.80
C ASP A 307 -13.30 -12.65 -14.79
N ALA A 308 -12.52 -11.82 -15.49
CA ALA A 308 -11.48 -12.29 -16.43
C ALA A 308 -10.34 -12.99 -15.67
N GLY A 309 -9.74 -14.03 -16.23
CA GLY A 309 -8.53 -14.65 -15.69
C GLY A 309 -8.70 -15.23 -14.29
N LYS A 310 -9.90 -15.72 -13.94
CA LYS A 310 -10.16 -16.37 -12.64
C LYS A 310 -9.57 -17.79 -12.64
N ASN A 311 -8.87 -18.20 -11.58
CA ASN A 311 -8.24 -19.52 -11.46
C ASN A 311 -7.22 -19.79 -12.58
N ILE A 312 -6.17 -18.96 -12.66
CA ILE A 312 -5.05 -19.19 -13.58
C ILE A 312 -3.97 -19.99 -12.85
N VAL A 313 -3.53 -21.10 -13.43
CA VAL A 313 -2.35 -21.85 -13.01
C VAL A 313 -1.35 -21.87 -14.16
N GLY A 314 -0.24 -21.17 -13.99
CA GLY A 314 0.81 -20.99 -15.00
C GLY A 314 1.08 -19.53 -15.34
N SER A 315 1.89 -19.29 -16.37
CA SER A 315 2.50 -17.99 -16.61
C SER A 315 2.21 -17.44 -18.00
N GLN A 316 2.36 -16.13 -18.18
CA GLN A 316 2.27 -15.47 -19.51
C GLN A 316 0.91 -15.68 -20.20
N ASN A 317 -0.17 -15.85 -19.44
CA ASN A 317 -1.52 -15.97 -19.99
C ASN A 317 -2.21 -14.59 -20.08
N LEU A 318 -2.94 -14.36 -21.17
CA LEU A 318 -3.72 -13.14 -21.41
C LEU A 318 -5.21 -13.46 -21.46
N ALA A 319 -6.00 -12.79 -20.64
CA ALA A 319 -7.45 -12.80 -20.62
C ALA A 319 -7.99 -11.37 -20.77
N LEU A 320 -8.72 -11.10 -21.84
CA LEU A 320 -9.31 -9.80 -22.13
C LEU A 320 -10.80 -9.96 -22.49
N GLY A 321 -11.69 -9.46 -21.63
CA GLY A 321 -13.13 -9.55 -21.78
C GLY A 321 -13.82 -10.20 -20.59
N ALA A 322 -15.15 -10.04 -20.49
CA ALA A 322 -15.91 -10.62 -19.39
C ALA A 322 -15.80 -12.15 -19.39
N TYR A 323 -15.39 -12.72 -18.26
CA TYR A 323 -15.16 -14.17 -18.09
C TYR A 323 -14.14 -14.81 -19.06
N ALA A 324 -13.30 -14.02 -19.72
CA ALA A 324 -12.25 -14.57 -20.59
C ALA A 324 -11.22 -15.34 -19.76
N GLY A 325 -10.69 -16.45 -20.29
CA GLY A 325 -9.56 -17.17 -19.71
C GLY A 325 -9.77 -17.63 -18.27
N GLN A 326 -10.99 -18.03 -17.89
CA GLN A 326 -11.20 -18.66 -16.58
C GLN A 326 -10.74 -20.12 -16.61
N TYR A 327 -10.18 -20.58 -15.49
CA TYR A 327 -9.78 -21.97 -15.30
C TYR A 327 -8.73 -22.42 -16.34
N THR A 328 -7.74 -21.55 -16.60
CA THR A 328 -6.59 -21.85 -17.47
C THR A 328 -5.47 -22.48 -16.64
N GLY A 329 -5.26 -23.77 -16.82
CA GLY A 329 -4.32 -24.56 -16.03
C GLY A 329 -5.03 -25.35 -14.94
N ALA A 330 -4.87 -26.67 -14.97
CA ALA A 330 -5.34 -27.53 -13.90
C ALA A 330 -4.39 -27.45 -12.69
N THR A 331 -4.89 -27.82 -11.50
CA THR A 331 -4.01 -27.96 -10.34
C THR A 331 -2.92 -28.99 -10.64
N GLY A 332 -1.66 -28.58 -10.55
CA GLY A 332 -0.50 -29.43 -10.90
C GLY A 332 -0.12 -29.44 -12.39
N THR A 333 -0.83 -28.72 -13.26
CA THR A 333 -0.50 -28.57 -14.68
C THR A 333 -0.52 -27.10 -15.06
N ALA A 334 0.62 -26.44 -14.87
CA ALA A 334 0.80 -25.06 -15.29
C ALA A 334 0.72 -24.95 -16.82
N VAL A 335 -0.06 -23.99 -17.31
CA VAL A 335 -0.15 -23.67 -18.74
C VAL A 335 0.44 -22.30 -19.03
N GLU A 336 0.98 -22.14 -20.23
CA GLU A 336 1.70 -20.93 -20.62
C GLU A 336 1.24 -20.38 -21.95
N ASN A 337 1.43 -19.08 -22.14
CA ASN A 337 1.29 -18.40 -23.42
C ASN A 337 -0.10 -18.56 -24.06
N ASN A 338 -1.16 -18.69 -23.25
CA ASN A 338 -2.52 -18.74 -23.76
C ASN A 338 -3.12 -17.33 -23.88
N ILE A 339 -3.85 -17.09 -24.96
CA ILE A 339 -4.53 -15.83 -25.25
C ILE A 339 -6.04 -16.10 -25.33
N ALA A 340 -6.82 -15.33 -24.58
CA ALA A 340 -8.26 -15.36 -24.55
C ALA A 340 -8.80 -13.94 -24.70
N ILE A 341 -9.40 -13.62 -25.85
CA ILE A 341 -9.91 -12.27 -26.16
C ILE A 341 -11.38 -12.36 -26.57
N GLY A 342 -12.28 -11.82 -25.75
CA GLY A 342 -13.72 -11.82 -25.97
C GLY A 342 -14.50 -12.37 -24.78
N THR A 343 -15.82 -12.11 -24.77
CA THR A 343 -16.69 -12.62 -23.69
C THR A 343 -16.71 -14.15 -23.71
N ASN A 344 -16.39 -14.78 -22.58
CA ASN A 344 -16.23 -16.23 -22.44
C ASN A 344 -15.19 -16.88 -23.38
N ALA A 345 -14.29 -16.13 -24.00
CA ALA A 345 -13.20 -16.73 -24.78
C ALA A 345 -12.35 -17.61 -23.86
N ASN A 346 -12.08 -18.86 -24.25
CA ASN A 346 -11.33 -19.83 -23.45
C ASN A 346 -11.79 -19.90 -21.98
N LYS A 347 -13.11 -19.84 -21.77
CA LYS A 347 -13.71 -20.05 -20.46
C LYS A 347 -13.93 -21.55 -20.23
N PHE A 348 -13.28 -22.09 -19.21
CA PHE A 348 -13.46 -23.46 -18.75
C PHE A 348 -14.20 -23.49 -17.41
N ALA A 349 -14.44 -24.69 -16.87
CA ALA A 349 -15.04 -24.88 -15.55
C ALA A 349 -14.09 -25.69 -14.65
N ALA A 350 -14.26 -25.57 -13.33
CA ALA A 350 -13.51 -26.37 -12.36
C ALA A 350 -13.65 -27.87 -12.65
N GLY A 351 -12.53 -28.60 -12.65
CA GLY A 351 -12.44 -30.01 -13.03
C GLY A 351 -12.39 -30.27 -14.55
N SER A 352 -12.43 -29.22 -15.37
CA SER A 352 -12.33 -29.28 -16.83
C SER A 352 -11.40 -28.18 -17.37
N GLU A 353 -10.40 -27.82 -16.57
CA GLU A 353 -9.43 -26.76 -16.85
C GLU A 353 -8.68 -26.99 -18.16
N LEU A 354 -8.17 -25.91 -18.75
CA LEU A 354 -7.22 -26.00 -19.86
C LEU A 354 -5.93 -26.69 -19.39
N THR A 355 -5.46 -27.68 -20.15
CA THR A 355 -4.23 -28.44 -19.83
C THR A 355 -3.11 -28.23 -20.85
N THR A 356 -3.33 -27.40 -21.87
CA THR A 356 -2.38 -27.18 -22.96
C THR A 356 -1.93 -25.71 -23.03
N SER A 357 -0.74 -25.49 -23.60
CA SER A 357 -0.10 -24.17 -23.74
C SER A 357 -0.18 -23.65 -25.18
N GLY A 358 0.07 -22.34 -25.36
CA GLY A 358 0.18 -21.70 -26.68
C GLY A 358 -1.13 -21.54 -27.43
N ASN A 359 -2.28 -21.67 -26.75
CA ASN A 359 -3.58 -21.56 -27.41
C ASN A 359 -4.01 -20.12 -27.59
N THR A 360 -4.59 -19.78 -28.73
CA THR A 360 -5.15 -18.45 -29.01
C THR A 360 -6.63 -18.55 -29.34
N ALA A 361 -7.48 -18.01 -28.49
CA ALA A 361 -8.92 -17.92 -28.68
C ALA A 361 -9.35 -16.45 -28.76
N ILE A 362 -9.88 -16.03 -29.91
CA ILE A 362 -10.30 -14.64 -30.16
C ILE A 362 -11.73 -14.66 -30.70
N GLY A 363 -12.67 -14.08 -29.97
CA GLY A 363 -14.11 -14.08 -30.28
C GLY A 363 -14.96 -14.49 -29.07
N ALA A 364 -16.24 -14.11 -29.08
CA ALA A 364 -17.14 -14.51 -28.00
C ALA A 364 -17.34 -16.04 -28.01
N ASN A 365 -17.21 -16.70 -26.85
CA ASN A 365 -17.33 -18.15 -26.70
C ASN A 365 -16.37 -18.98 -27.58
N SER A 366 -15.26 -18.40 -28.07
CA SER A 366 -14.24 -19.18 -28.80
C SER A 366 -13.46 -20.07 -27.83
N VAL A 367 -13.02 -21.25 -28.31
CA VAL A 367 -12.30 -22.25 -27.51
C VAL A 367 -11.10 -22.80 -28.29
N ALA A 368 -9.88 -22.47 -27.87
CA ALA A 368 -8.64 -23.07 -28.33
C ALA A 368 -8.04 -23.91 -27.19
N LYS A 369 -7.98 -25.23 -27.37
CA LYS A 369 -7.57 -26.19 -26.33
C LYS A 369 -6.62 -27.29 -26.82
N GLY A 370 -6.26 -27.29 -28.10
CA GLY A 370 -5.46 -28.35 -28.71
C GLY A 370 -3.96 -28.32 -28.38
N GLY A 371 -3.44 -27.20 -27.85
CA GLY A 371 -2.00 -26.92 -27.75
C GLY A 371 -1.49 -26.28 -29.04
N ASN A 372 -0.87 -25.11 -28.93
CA ASN A 372 -0.48 -24.27 -30.08
C ASN A 372 -1.62 -24.06 -31.11
N SER A 373 -2.87 -24.06 -30.63
CA SER A 373 -4.06 -24.06 -31.47
C SER A 373 -4.67 -22.67 -31.58
N LEU A 374 -5.29 -22.35 -32.72
CA LEU A 374 -5.93 -21.06 -32.98
C LEU A 374 -7.43 -21.21 -33.21
N ALA A 375 -8.26 -20.48 -32.46
CA ALA A 375 -9.69 -20.34 -32.68
C ALA A 375 -10.04 -18.86 -32.84
N LEU A 376 -10.33 -18.44 -34.07
CA LEU A 376 -10.61 -17.05 -34.43
C LEU A 376 -12.05 -16.91 -34.94
N GLY A 377 -12.93 -16.33 -34.13
CA GLY A 377 -14.34 -16.07 -34.43
C GLY A 377 -15.28 -16.48 -33.30
N THR A 378 -16.48 -15.90 -33.27
CA THR A 378 -17.50 -16.25 -32.27
C THR A 378 -17.85 -17.74 -32.35
N GLY A 379 -17.71 -18.47 -31.24
CA GLY A 379 -17.97 -19.91 -31.17
C GLY A 379 -16.98 -20.80 -31.94
N ALA A 380 -15.89 -20.25 -32.48
CA ALA A 380 -14.85 -21.06 -33.12
C ALA A 380 -14.18 -21.99 -32.11
N THR A 381 -13.93 -23.25 -32.47
CA THR A 381 -13.34 -24.27 -31.59
C THR A 381 -12.16 -24.97 -32.24
N SER A 382 -10.95 -24.82 -31.69
CA SER A 382 -9.77 -25.58 -32.11
C SER A 382 -9.34 -26.55 -31.00
N SER A 383 -9.50 -27.85 -31.25
CA SER A 383 -9.32 -28.91 -30.25
C SER A 383 -8.13 -29.84 -30.50
N LEU A 384 -7.42 -29.66 -31.61
CA LEU A 384 -6.29 -30.50 -31.99
C LEU A 384 -5.00 -29.68 -32.00
N GLN A 385 -3.88 -30.33 -31.69
CA GLN A 385 -2.57 -29.67 -31.60
C GLN A 385 -2.19 -29.03 -32.93
N ASN A 386 -1.72 -27.78 -32.90
CA ASN A 386 -1.35 -26.98 -34.09
C ASN A 386 -2.51 -26.64 -35.04
N ALA A 387 -3.76 -26.99 -34.71
CA ALA A 387 -4.90 -26.77 -35.59
C ALA A 387 -5.43 -25.33 -35.58
N VAL A 388 -5.99 -24.91 -36.71
CA VAL A 388 -6.51 -23.54 -36.90
C VAL A 388 -7.99 -23.57 -37.29
N ALA A 389 -8.86 -23.01 -36.46
CA ALA A 389 -10.27 -22.73 -36.75
C ALA A 389 -10.46 -21.22 -37.01
N VAL A 390 -10.94 -20.85 -38.21
CA VAL A 390 -11.16 -19.45 -38.59
C VAL A 390 -12.60 -19.24 -39.06
N GLY A 391 -13.28 -18.24 -38.49
CA GLY A 391 -14.67 -17.92 -38.75
C GLY A 391 -15.61 -18.40 -37.63
N ALA A 392 -16.78 -17.79 -37.54
CA ALA A 392 -17.76 -18.11 -36.52
C ALA A 392 -18.18 -19.59 -36.58
N ASN A 393 -18.23 -20.28 -35.43
CA ASN A 393 -18.58 -21.70 -35.33
C ASN A 393 -17.66 -22.67 -36.10
N SER A 394 -16.51 -22.24 -36.63
CA SER A 394 -15.56 -23.17 -37.27
C SER A 394 -15.00 -24.15 -36.23
N ASN A 395 -14.79 -25.42 -36.60
CA ASN A 395 -14.22 -26.41 -35.69
C ASN A 395 -13.12 -27.28 -36.32
N THR A 396 -12.24 -27.83 -35.49
CA THR A 396 -11.19 -28.79 -35.90
C THR A 396 -11.32 -30.10 -35.10
N ASP A 397 -12.54 -30.61 -34.95
CA ASP A 397 -12.83 -31.83 -34.17
C ASP A 397 -12.57 -33.14 -34.93
N VAL A 398 -12.32 -33.06 -36.23
CA VAL A 398 -11.92 -34.18 -37.08
C VAL A 398 -10.41 -34.11 -37.35
N ALA A 399 -9.69 -35.21 -37.21
CA ALA A 399 -8.25 -35.24 -37.49
C ALA A 399 -7.94 -35.04 -38.98
N ALA A 400 -6.87 -34.30 -39.28
CA ALA A 400 -6.30 -34.22 -40.61
C ALA A 400 -5.93 -35.63 -41.12
N ALA A 401 -6.21 -35.91 -42.39
CA ALA A 401 -5.99 -37.21 -43.00
C ALA A 401 -5.17 -37.06 -44.28
N ARG A 402 -4.28 -38.02 -44.51
CA ARG A 402 -3.52 -38.09 -45.77
C ARG A 402 -4.41 -38.59 -46.89
N VAL A 403 -4.59 -37.79 -47.93
CA VAL A 403 -5.32 -38.17 -49.14
C VAL A 403 -4.32 -38.34 -50.28
N ILE A 404 -4.13 -39.57 -50.76
CA ILE A 404 -3.19 -39.90 -51.84
C ILE A 404 -3.85 -40.17 -53.18
N GLN A 405 -5.17 -40.37 -53.15
CA GLN A 405 -5.99 -40.65 -54.32
C GLN A 405 -7.44 -40.23 -54.06
N ALA A 406 -8.17 -39.96 -55.14
CA ALA A 406 -9.60 -39.72 -55.12
C ALA A 406 -10.25 -40.31 -56.38
N THR A 407 -11.48 -40.79 -56.25
CA THR A 407 -12.24 -41.35 -57.37
C THR A 407 -13.42 -40.44 -57.68
N VAL A 408 -13.55 -40.07 -58.95
CA VAL A 408 -14.69 -39.29 -59.48
C VAL A 408 -15.31 -40.11 -60.61
N GLY A 409 -16.53 -40.60 -60.40
CA GLY A 409 -17.14 -41.57 -61.33
C GLY A 409 -16.30 -42.85 -61.42
N SER A 410 -15.81 -43.18 -62.62
CA SER A 410 -14.94 -44.33 -62.87
C SER A 410 -13.45 -44.01 -62.92
N ILE A 411 -13.06 -42.73 -62.77
CA ILE A 411 -11.67 -42.28 -62.88
C ILE A 411 -11.07 -42.15 -61.47
N THR A 412 -9.96 -42.84 -61.23
CA THR A 412 -9.16 -42.67 -60.01
C THR A 412 -7.95 -41.80 -60.31
N TYR A 413 -7.88 -40.65 -59.64
CA TYR A 413 -6.72 -39.79 -59.59
C TYR A 413 -5.85 -40.24 -58.41
N SER A 414 -4.55 -40.42 -58.62
CA SER A 414 -3.62 -40.91 -57.58
C SER A 414 -2.27 -40.21 -57.66
N GLY A 415 -1.46 -40.35 -56.61
CA GLY A 415 -0.13 -39.74 -56.55
C GLY A 415 -0.17 -38.28 -56.11
N PHE A 416 -1.19 -37.88 -55.34
CA PHE A 416 -1.27 -36.54 -54.79
C PHE A 416 -0.05 -36.23 -53.91
N ALA A 417 0.55 -35.06 -54.13
CA ALA A 417 1.65 -34.56 -53.32
C ALA A 417 1.17 -34.23 -51.89
N GLY A 418 2.15 -34.08 -50.98
CA GLY A 418 1.90 -33.85 -49.56
C GLY A 418 2.84 -34.69 -48.70
N GLY A 419 3.20 -34.18 -47.53
CA GLY A 419 4.10 -34.86 -46.61
C GLY A 419 3.55 -36.20 -46.13
N THR A 420 4.44 -37.12 -45.74
CA THR A 420 4.09 -38.37 -45.08
C THR A 420 3.87 -38.20 -43.57
N ASN A 421 4.36 -37.11 -43.00
CA ASN A 421 4.28 -36.79 -41.58
C ASN A 421 3.07 -35.86 -41.34
N ILE A 422 1.88 -36.43 -41.17
CA ILE A 422 0.66 -35.67 -40.87
C ILE A 422 0.27 -35.89 -39.41
N GLN A 423 0.17 -34.80 -38.65
CA GLN A 423 -0.38 -34.77 -37.30
C GLN A 423 -1.89 -34.49 -37.35
N ALA A 424 -2.61 -34.87 -36.28
CA ALA A 424 -4.07 -34.74 -36.25
C ALA A 424 -4.56 -33.30 -36.49
N GLY A 425 -3.80 -32.29 -36.09
CA GLY A 425 -4.17 -30.89 -36.25
C GLY A 425 -3.56 -30.18 -37.45
N ASP A 426 -2.91 -30.87 -38.39
CA ASP A 426 -2.34 -30.26 -39.61
C ASP A 426 -3.45 -29.84 -40.59
N GLN A 427 -4.26 -28.86 -40.19
CA GLN A 427 -5.42 -28.39 -40.92
C GLN A 427 -5.81 -26.95 -40.54
N VAL A 428 -6.43 -26.28 -41.52
CA VAL A 428 -7.15 -25.03 -41.32
C VAL A 428 -8.63 -25.28 -41.64
N SER A 429 -9.50 -25.19 -40.64
CA SER A 429 -10.93 -25.25 -40.82
C SER A 429 -11.53 -23.85 -40.91
N VAL A 430 -12.24 -23.60 -42.00
CA VAL A 430 -13.01 -22.36 -42.21
C VAL A 430 -14.49 -22.53 -41.87
N GLY A 431 -14.92 -23.63 -41.27
CA GLY A 431 -16.34 -23.89 -41.02
C GLY A 431 -16.59 -25.16 -40.25
N ASN A 432 -17.81 -25.69 -40.36
CA ASN A 432 -18.17 -27.03 -39.95
C ASN A 432 -19.28 -27.56 -40.86
N ALA A 433 -19.73 -28.81 -40.65
CA ALA A 433 -20.73 -29.46 -41.50
C ALA A 433 -22.03 -28.63 -41.72
N ASN A 434 -22.42 -27.81 -40.74
CA ASN A 434 -23.61 -26.95 -40.81
C ASN A 434 -23.32 -25.52 -41.27
N TYR A 435 -22.05 -25.10 -41.24
CA TYR A 435 -21.61 -23.73 -41.55
C TYR A 435 -20.42 -23.76 -42.51
N ASN A 436 -20.65 -24.28 -43.71
CA ASN A 436 -19.66 -24.28 -44.79
C ASN A 436 -19.40 -22.85 -45.28
N ARG A 437 -18.15 -22.57 -45.68
CA ARG A 437 -17.74 -21.26 -46.21
C ARG A 437 -17.14 -21.38 -47.60
N GLN A 438 -17.38 -20.33 -48.39
CA GLN A 438 -16.64 -20.14 -49.63
C GLN A 438 -15.34 -19.41 -49.31
N ILE A 439 -14.22 -19.91 -49.85
CA ILE A 439 -12.96 -19.19 -49.89
C ILE A 439 -12.91 -18.46 -51.22
N LYS A 440 -12.87 -17.13 -51.20
CA LYS A 440 -12.89 -16.27 -52.41
C LYS A 440 -11.51 -15.68 -52.66
N HIS A 441 -11.25 -15.31 -53.91
CA HIS A 441 -10.00 -14.69 -54.37
C HIS A 441 -8.75 -15.56 -54.18
N VAL A 442 -8.90 -16.89 -54.29
CA VAL A 442 -7.80 -17.83 -54.33
C VAL A 442 -7.16 -17.78 -55.72
N ALA A 443 -5.90 -17.36 -55.80
CA ALA A 443 -5.11 -17.39 -57.04
C ALA A 443 -4.94 -18.83 -57.55
N SER A 444 -4.61 -19.02 -58.82
CA SER A 444 -4.36 -20.35 -59.38
C SER A 444 -3.12 -20.99 -58.74
N GLY A 445 -3.26 -22.20 -58.19
CA GLY A 445 -2.14 -22.97 -57.65
C GLY A 445 -1.30 -23.65 -58.75
N ALA A 446 -0.08 -24.08 -58.45
CA ALA A 446 0.71 -24.83 -59.42
C ALA A 446 0.08 -26.21 -59.72
N ILE A 447 0.04 -26.62 -61.00
CA ILE A 447 -0.41 -27.97 -61.42
C ILE A 447 0.82 -28.80 -61.81
N THR A 448 1.53 -29.32 -60.80
CA THR A 448 2.73 -30.16 -60.97
C THR A 448 2.68 -31.34 -60.00
N ALA A 449 3.49 -32.37 -60.25
CA ALA A 449 3.52 -33.59 -59.42
C ALA A 449 3.94 -33.36 -57.95
N THR A 450 4.53 -32.20 -57.63
CA THR A 450 5.00 -31.86 -56.27
C THR A 450 4.23 -30.71 -55.62
N SER A 451 3.22 -30.14 -56.29
CA SER A 451 2.48 -28.97 -55.80
C SER A 451 1.57 -29.30 -54.62
N THR A 452 1.55 -28.42 -53.61
CA THR A 452 0.64 -28.49 -52.45
C THR A 452 -0.29 -27.29 -52.35
N ASP A 453 -0.44 -26.54 -53.45
CA ASP A 453 -1.24 -25.32 -53.48
C ASP A 453 -2.75 -25.62 -53.48
N ALA A 454 -3.53 -24.67 -52.99
CA ALA A 454 -4.96 -24.67 -53.22
C ALA A 454 -5.26 -24.44 -54.72
N ILE A 455 -6.13 -25.26 -55.28
CA ILE A 455 -6.61 -25.13 -56.67
C ILE A 455 -7.93 -24.37 -56.68
N ASN A 456 -8.09 -23.45 -57.63
CA ASN A 456 -9.34 -22.69 -57.80
C ASN A 456 -10.20 -23.24 -58.96
N GLY A 457 -11.42 -22.74 -59.11
CA GLY A 457 -12.36 -23.22 -60.13
C GLY A 457 -11.88 -23.05 -61.58
N SER A 458 -11.08 -22.02 -61.89
CA SER A 458 -10.58 -21.79 -63.27
C SER A 458 -9.59 -22.85 -63.75
N GLN A 459 -9.03 -23.63 -62.84
CA GLN A 459 -8.10 -24.73 -63.16
C GLN A 459 -8.81 -26.06 -63.37
N LEU A 460 -10.12 -26.13 -63.06
CA LEU A 460 -10.96 -27.31 -63.19
C LEU A 460 -12.05 -27.16 -64.26
N TYR A 461 -12.19 -25.96 -64.83
CA TYR A 461 -13.09 -25.64 -65.94
C TYR A 461 -12.38 -25.93 -67.26
#